data_AF-A0A286XFM8-F1
#
_entry.id   AF-A0A286XFM8-F1
#
_cell.length_a   1.000
_cell.length_b   1.000
_cell.length_c   1.000
_cell.angle_alpha   90.00
_cell.angle_beta   90.00
_cell.angle_gamma   90.00
#
_symmetry.space_group_name_H-M   'P 1'
#
loop_
_entity.id
_entity.type
_entity.pdbx_description
1 polymer ?
#
loop_
_entity_poly.entity_id
_entity_poly.type
_entity_poly.pdbx_seq_one_letter_code
_entity_poly.pdbx_strand_id
1 'polypeptide(L)'
;MNRIYNSVEPRVMDDDMLKLAVGEQGPQEEAGQLAKQEGILFKDVLSLQLDFQNILRIDNLWQFENLKKLQLDNNIIERIEGLENLTQLVWLDLSFNNIKVIEGLDTLVNLEDLSLFNNRISKIESLDALVKLQVLSLGNNQIDNMVNIIYLRQFKCLRTLSLSGNPITQAEDYKIFICAYLPDLVYLDFRRIDDHMKYLAETKYQYTIDELKHQEHVRQTKLEEKQAQQAKLEEHKMAFVEHLNGSFLFDSMYTEDMEGNKLSCLPIVGELLEVYPSCFTTASSVMNLLSTTHLP
;
A
#
# COMPACT_ATOMS: atom_id res chain seq x y z
N MET A 1 -16.70 -29.59 33.12
CA MET A 1 -15.26 -29.73 32.79
C MET A 1 -14.66 -28.34 32.79
N ASN A 2 -14.04 -27.95 33.91
CA ASN A 2 -13.47 -26.62 34.12
C ASN A 2 -12.13 -26.53 33.40
N ARG A 3 -12.02 -25.58 32.47
CA ARG A 3 -10.80 -25.30 31.70
C ARG A 3 -9.70 -24.72 32.61
N ILE A 4 -8.54 -25.35 32.60
CA ILE A 4 -7.34 -24.99 33.37
C ILE A 4 -6.51 -23.96 32.58
N TYR A 5 -7.07 -22.79 32.25
CA TYR A 5 -6.37 -21.71 31.55
C TYR A 5 -6.38 -20.39 32.33
N ASN A 6 -6.18 -20.45 33.65
CA ASN A 6 -6.22 -19.29 34.55
C ASN A 6 -4.86 -19.00 35.22
N SER A 7 -3.74 -19.13 34.53
CA SER A 7 -2.43 -18.95 35.19
C SER A 7 -1.28 -18.39 34.36
N VAL A 8 -1.52 -17.82 33.17
CA VAL A 8 -0.47 -17.06 32.47
C VAL A 8 -0.93 -15.62 32.43
N GLU A 9 -0.19 -14.75 33.11
CA GLU A 9 -0.46 -13.31 33.07
C GLU A 9 -0.25 -12.81 31.63
N PRO A 10 -1.06 -11.86 31.14
CA PRO A 10 -0.80 -11.15 29.89
C PRO A 10 0.62 -10.59 29.88
N ARG A 11 1.39 -10.88 28.84
CA ARG A 11 2.78 -10.40 28.72
C ARG A 11 2.94 -9.38 27.61
N VAL A 12 3.81 -8.42 27.82
CA VAL A 12 4.34 -7.55 26.76
C VAL A 12 5.58 -8.24 26.21
N MET A 13 5.80 -8.17 24.91
CA MET A 13 7.02 -8.69 24.32
C MET A 13 8.24 -7.98 24.89
N ASP A 14 9.19 -8.73 25.43
CA ASP A 14 10.45 -8.24 25.97
C ASP A 14 11.65 -8.89 25.28
N ASP A 15 12.83 -8.27 25.44
CA ASP A 15 14.07 -8.74 24.84
C ASP A 15 14.41 -10.18 25.25
N ASP A 16 14.05 -10.60 26.46
CA ASP A 16 14.40 -11.92 26.97
C ASP A 16 13.53 -13.02 26.36
N MET A 17 12.23 -12.77 26.18
CA MET A 17 11.32 -13.60 25.38
C MET A 17 11.83 -13.73 23.95
N LEU A 18 12.25 -12.63 23.33
CA LEU A 18 12.78 -12.62 21.97
C LEU A 18 14.08 -13.41 21.85
N LYS A 19 15.03 -13.24 22.79
CA LYS A 19 16.27 -14.04 22.83
C LYS A 19 15.97 -15.53 23.02
N LEU A 20 15.01 -15.87 23.87
CA LEU A 20 14.65 -17.26 24.12
C LEU A 20 14.02 -17.89 22.87
N ALA A 21 13.06 -17.20 22.24
CA ALA A 21 12.43 -17.66 21.01
C ALA A 21 13.44 -17.86 19.88
N VAL A 22 14.32 -16.88 19.64
CA VAL A 22 15.37 -16.99 18.62
C VAL A 22 16.40 -18.08 18.98
N GLY A 23 16.72 -18.24 20.27
CA GLY A 23 17.66 -19.27 20.73
C GLY A 23 17.12 -20.70 20.66
N GLU A 24 15.79 -20.88 20.72
CA GLU A 24 15.12 -22.17 20.56
C GLU A 24 14.84 -22.50 19.08
N GLN A 25 14.54 -21.48 18.27
CA GLN A 25 14.24 -21.60 16.84
C GLN A 25 15.48 -21.53 15.94
N GLY A 26 16.60 -21.04 16.48
CA GLY A 26 17.88 -21.02 15.82
C GLY A 26 18.47 -22.42 15.59
N PRO A 27 19.59 -22.53 14.86
CA PRO A 27 20.25 -23.81 14.60
C PRO A 27 20.59 -24.50 15.93
N GLN A 28 20.34 -25.81 16.06
CA GLN A 28 20.54 -26.53 17.34
C GLN A 28 21.96 -27.10 17.52
N GLU A 29 22.75 -27.14 16.45
CA GLU A 29 24.08 -27.77 16.41
C GLU A 29 25.19 -26.79 16.84
N GLU A 30 26.43 -27.00 16.39
CA GLU A 30 27.57 -26.13 16.72
C GLU A 30 27.28 -24.65 16.43
N ALA A 31 26.56 -24.36 15.34
CA ALA A 31 26.14 -22.99 14.99
C ALA A 31 25.23 -22.34 16.05
N GLY A 32 24.39 -23.10 16.73
CA GLY A 32 23.55 -22.60 17.83
C GLY A 32 24.31 -22.35 19.12
N GLN A 33 25.28 -23.21 19.41
CA GLN A 33 26.15 -23.05 20.57
C GLN A 33 27.07 -21.84 20.39
N LEU A 34 27.59 -21.63 19.18
CA LEU A 34 28.35 -20.44 18.80
C LEU A 34 27.50 -19.17 18.88
N ALA A 35 26.26 -19.18 18.36
CA ALA A 35 25.35 -18.04 18.47
C ALA A 35 25.02 -17.67 19.94
N LYS A 36 24.92 -18.66 20.84
CA LYS A 36 24.74 -18.42 22.28
C LYS A 36 25.98 -17.86 22.96
N GLN A 37 27.18 -18.13 22.44
CA GLN A 37 28.45 -17.61 22.96
C GLN A 37 28.81 -16.23 22.41
N GLU A 38 28.56 -15.97 21.12
CA GLU A 38 28.89 -14.70 20.45
C GLU A 38 27.78 -13.65 20.58
N GLY A 39 26.58 -14.07 21.00
CA GLY A 39 25.40 -13.23 21.10
C GLY A 39 24.49 -13.36 19.88
N ILE A 40 23.17 -13.37 20.11
CA ILE A 40 22.17 -13.51 19.05
C ILE A 40 22.08 -12.18 18.29
N LEU A 41 22.50 -12.17 17.02
CA LEU A 41 22.32 -11.03 16.14
C LEU A 41 20.91 -11.05 15.53
N PHE A 42 19.98 -10.26 16.09
CA PHE A 42 18.58 -10.21 15.63
C PHE A 42 18.42 -9.79 14.17
N LYS A 43 19.42 -9.12 13.59
CA LYS A 43 19.42 -8.72 12.17
C LYS A 43 19.43 -9.90 11.21
N ASP A 44 19.95 -11.06 11.61
CA ASP A 44 20.06 -12.22 10.72
C ASP A 44 18.82 -13.13 10.81
N VAL A 45 17.91 -12.85 11.73
CA VAL A 45 16.69 -13.64 11.94
C VAL A 45 15.70 -13.34 10.81
N LEU A 46 15.42 -14.36 9.99
CA LEU A 46 14.48 -14.25 8.87
C LEU A 46 13.06 -14.70 9.23
N SER A 47 12.90 -15.52 10.26
CA SER A 47 11.60 -16.02 10.72
C SER A 47 11.55 -16.04 12.24
N LEU A 48 10.45 -15.56 12.80
CA LEU A 48 10.21 -15.54 14.24
C LEU A 48 8.82 -16.08 14.51
N GLN A 49 8.76 -17.07 15.40
CA GLN A 49 7.52 -17.70 15.83
C GLN A 49 7.28 -17.42 17.32
N LEU A 50 6.11 -16.90 17.65
CA LEU A 50 5.73 -16.47 19.00
C LEU A 50 4.28 -16.88 19.29
N ASP A 51 3.90 -18.08 18.88
CA ASP A 51 2.58 -18.65 19.10
C ASP A 51 2.37 -19.08 20.56
N PHE A 52 1.13 -18.96 21.04
CA PHE A 52 0.70 -19.38 22.38
C PHE A 52 1.48 -18.75 23.56
N GLN A 53 2.00 -17.53 23.40
CA GLN A 53 2.79 -16.83 24.42
C GLN A 53 1.97 -15.91 25.33
N ASN A 54 0.66 -15.81 25.12
CA ASN A 54 -0.25 -14.91 25.83
C ASN A 54 0.19 -13.42 25.73
N ILE A 55 0.70 -13.05 24.57
CA ILE A 55 1.18 -11.69 24.27
C ILE A 55 -0.04 -10.75 24.17
N LEU A 56 -0.03 -9.67 24.93
CA LEU A 56 -1.04 -8.60 24.88
C LEU A 56 -0.63 -7.47 23.95
N ARG A 57 0.68 -7.19 23.89
CA ARG A 57 1.24 -6.04 23.17
C ARG A 57 2.51 -6.43 22.43
N ILE A 58 2.55 -6.08 21.14
CA ILE A 58 3.72 -6.23 20.29
C ILE A 58 4.69 -5.08 20.60
N ASP A 59 5.93 -5.41 20.94
CA ASP A 59 6.98 -4.43 21.23
C ASP A 59 8.37 -5.06 21.01
N ASN A 60 9.42 -4.25 21.04
CA ASN A 60 10.83 -4.66 20.95
C ASN A 60 11.23 -5.40 19.64
N LEU A 61 10.43 -5.29 18.58
CA LEU A 61 10.75 -5.88 17.26
C LEU A 61 11.67 -5.01 16.39
N TRP A 62 12.10 -3.84 16.88
CA TRP A 62 12.89 -2.88 16.10
C TRP A 62 14.25 -3.40 15.62
N GLN A 63 14.80 -4.46 16.24
CA GLN A 63 16.13 -5.02 15.89
C GLN A 63 16.06 -6.02 14.72
N PHE A 64 14.86 -6.46 14.35
CA PHE A 64 14.61 -7.52 13.37
C PHE A 64 14.46 -6.96 11.94
N GLU A 65 15.46 -6.20 11.47
CA GLU A 65 15.41 -5.45 10.21
C GLU A 65 15.18 -6.34 8.96
N ASN A 66 15.64 -7.60 8.98
CA ASN A 66 15.54 -8.52 7.83
C ASN A 66 14.46 -9.60 8.01
N LEU A 67 13.58 -9.45 9.00
CA LEU A 67 12.54 -10.44 9.25
C LEU A 67 11.58 -10.54 8.07
N LYS A 68 11.40 -11.76 7.56
CA LYS A 68 10.51 -12.06 6.43
C LYS A 68 9.23 -12.73 6.87
N LYS A 69 9.25 -13.48 7.97
CA LYS A 69 8.10 -14.22 8.50
C LYS A 69 7.92 -13.94 9.98
N LEU A 70 6.73 -13.52 10.36
CA LEU A 70 6.36 -13.29 11.76
C LEU A 70 5.06 -14.03 12.07
N GLN A 71 5.15 -14.97 13.01
CA GLN A 71 4.02 -15.73 13.51
C GLN A 71 3.70 -15.29 14.94
N LEU A 72 2.52 -14.74 15.15
CA LEU A 72 2.00 -14.24 16.42
C LEU A 72 0.59 -14.79 16.71
N ASP A 73 0.25 -15.94 16.14
CA ASP A 73 -1.07 -16.54 16.30
C ASP A 73 -1.31 -17.07 17.72
N ASN A 74 -2.57 -17.21 18.10
CA ASN A 74 -2.99 -17.72 19.42
C ASN A 74 -2.43 -16.91 20.60
N ASN A 75 -2.47 -15.58 20.48
CA ASN A 75 -2.15 -14.65 21.55
C ASN A 75 -3.39 -13.85 21.97
N ILE A 76 -3.21 -12.79 22.76
CA ILE A 76 -4.29 -11.90 23.21
C ILE A 76 -4.07 -10.46 22.74
N ILE A 77 -3.39 -10.29 21.60
CA ILE A 77 -3.04 -8.98 21.03
C ILE A 77 -4.31 -8.22 20.67
N GLU A 78 -4.42 -6.97 21.13
CA GLU A 78 -5.59 -6.12 20.87
C GLU A 78 -5.34 -5.09 19.76
N ARG A 79 -4.07 -4.72 19.54
CA ARG A 79 -3.66 -3.69 18.58
C ARG A 79 -2.44 -4.13 17.81
N ILE A 80 -2.41 -3.78 16.53
CA ILE A 80 -1.25 -4.00 15.66
C ILE A 80 -0.34 -2.77 15.80
N GLU A 81 0.78 -2.93 16.50
CA GLU A 81 1.75 -1.86 16.73
C GLU A 81 3.18 -2.45 16.77
N GLY A 82 4.21 -1.60 16.72
CA GLY A 82 5.60 -2.04 16.84
C GLY A 82 6.14 -2.80 15.62
N LEU A 83 5.43 -2.81 14.49
CA LEU A 83 5.85 -3.46 13.23
C LEU A 83 6.54 -2.51 12.24
N GLU A 84 6.71 -1.23 12.61
CA GLU A 84 7.17 -0.16 11.71
C GLU A 84 8.50 -0.47 11.01
N ASN A 85 9.42 -1.13 11.72
CA ASN A 85 10.77 -1.41 11.23
C ASN A 85 10.85 -2.67 10.34
N LEU A 86 9.80 -3.48 10.27
CA LEU A 86 9.81 -4.78 9.59
C LEU A 86 9.54 -4.65 8.08
N THR A 87 10.28 -3.78 7.41
CA THR A 87 10.08 -3.43 5.98
C THR A 87 10.28 -4.61 5.02
N GLN A 88 10.98 -5.67 5.46
CA GLN A 88 11.24 -6.89 4.67
C GLN A 88 10.22 -8.00 4.92
N LEU A 89 9.18 -7.75 5.72
CA LEU A 89 8.18 -8.75 6.07
C LEU A 89 7.36 -9.15 4.84
N VAL A 90 7.28 -10.46 4.59
CA VAL A 90 6.54 -11.06 3.47
C VAL A 90 5.31 -11.80 3.98
N TRP A 91 5.39 -12.39 5.18
CA TRP A 91 4.33 -13.20 5.76
C TRP A 91 4.10 -12.79 7.23
N LEU A 92 2.85 -12.48 7.56
CA LEU A 92 2.42 -12.09 8.90
C LEU A 92 1.17 -12.87 9.29
N ASP A 93 1.27 -13.61 10.40
CA ASP A 93 0.13 -14.30 11.00
C ASP A 93 -0.19 -13.73 12.38
N LEU A 94 -1.37 -13.15 12.49
CA LEU A 94 -1.98 -12.58 13.69
C LEU A 94 -3.31 -13.28 13.99
N SER A 95 -3.48 -14.52 13.54
CA SER A 95 -4.71 -15.28 13.76
C SER A 95 -4.96 -15.59 15.24
N PHE A 96 -6.22 -15.78 15.62
CA PHE A 96 -6.61 -16.08 17.01
C PHE A 96 -6.11 -15.03 18.03
N ASN A 97 -6.31 -13.76 17.72
CA ASN A 97 -6.05 -12.63 18.61
C ASN A 97 -7.35 -11.84 18.90
N ASN A 98 -7.25 -10.69 19.56
CA ASN A 98 -8.38 -9.82 19.92
C ASN A 98 -8.40 -8.49 19.16
N ILE A 99 -7.79 -8.44 17.97
CA ILE A 99 -7.63 -7.23 17.17
C ILE A 99 -8.99 -6.75 16.67
N LYS A 100 -9.27 -5.46 16.84
CA LYS A 100 -10.55 -4.82 16.43
C LYS A 100 -10.44 -3.94 15.18
N VAL A 101 -9.28 -3.33 15.00
CA VAL A 101 -9.01 -2.37 13.93
C VAL A 101 -7.69 -2.75 13.28
N ILE A 102 -7.64 -2.69 11.96
CA ILE A 102 -6.42 -2.86 11.19
C ILE A 102 -5.69 -1.51 11.20
N GLU A 103 -4.48 -1.49 11.73
CA GLU A 103 -3.63 -0.30 11.84
C GLU A 103 -2.15 -0.73 11.89
N GLY A 104 -1.21 0.21 11.77
CA GLY A 104 0.22 -0.08 11.98
C GLY A 104 0.88 -0.98 10.94
N LEU A 105 0.29 -1.11 9.74
CA LEU A 105 0.81 -1.91 8.61
C LEU A 105 1.38 -1.05 7.48
N ASP A 106 1.44 0.28 7.66
CA ASP A 106 1.77 1.25 6.60
C ASP A 106 3.20 1.12 6.04
N THR A 107 4.11 0.52 6.79
CA THR A 107 5.52 0.34 6.36
C THR A 107 5.77 -1.01 5.67
N LEU A 108 4.82 -1.94 5.71
CA LEU A 108 4.99 -3.33 5.28
C LEU A 108 4.74 -3.51 3.77
N VAL A 109 5.43 -2.72 2.95
CA VAL A 109 5.24 -2.67 1.48
C VAL A 109 5.55 -4.00 0.75
N ASN A 110 6.26 -4.91 1.41
CA ASN A 110 6.65 -6.21 0.87
C ASN A 110 5.74 -7.36 1.31
N LEU A 111 4.70 -7.09 2.11
CA LEU A 111 3.83 -8.13 2.63
C LEU A 111 3.01 -8.76 1.50
N GLU A 112 3.08 -10.09 1.40
CA GLU A 112 2.36 -10.89 0.41
C GLU A 112 1.22 -11.69 1.05
N ASP A 113 1.38 -12.11 2.30
CA ASP A 113 0.40 -12.92 3.02
C ASP A 113 0.12 -12.32 4.41
N LEU A 114 -1.14 -12.00 4.64
CA LEU A 114 -1.64 -11.47 5.90
C LEU A 114 -2.78 -12.33 6.42
N SER A 115 -2.56 -12.96 7.57
CA SER A 115 -3.54 -13.77 8.26
C SER A 115 -4.04 -13.07 9.53
N LEU A 116 -5.33 -12.75 9.55
CA LEU A 116 -6.06 -12.10 10.63
C LEU A 116 -7.29 -12.94 11.03
N PHE A 117 -7.20 -14.26 10.84
CA PHE A 117 -8.31 -15.18 11.10
C PHE A 117 -8.70 -15.17 12.60
N ASN A 118 -9.98 -15.27 12.92
CA ASN A 118 -10.48 -15.33 14.28
C ASN A 118 -10.03 -14.14 15.16
N ASN A 119 -10.33 -12.92 14.67
CA ASN A 119 -10.16 -11.66 15.39
C ASN A 119 -11.54 -10.99 15.59
N ARG A 120 -11.58 -9.68 15.91
CA ARG A 120 -12.80 -8.90 16.12
C ARG A 120 -12.91 -7.72 15.16
N ILE A 121 -12.36 -7.87 13.96
CA ILE A 121 -12.30 -6.82 12.95
C ILE A 121 -13.69 -6.63 12.34
N SER A 122 -14.16 -5.38 12.28
CA SER A 122 -15.46 -5.03 11.68
C SER A 122 -15.34 -4.30 10.35
N LYS A 123 -14.20 -3.64 10.10
CA LYS A 123 -13.92 -2.86 8.90
C LYS A 123 -12.58 -3.24 8.29
N ILE A 124 -12.54 -3.21 6.97
CA ILE A 124 -11.33 -3.42 6.19
C ILE A 124 -10.86 -2.04 5.74
N GLU A 125 -9.83 -1.53 6.41
CA GLU A 125 -9.23 -0.21 6.17
C GLU A 125 -7.72 -0.27 6.50
N SER A 126 -6.98 0.79 6.16
CA SER A 126 -5.55 0.94 6.51
C SER A 126 -4.64 -0.19 5.98
N LEU A 127 -4.92 -0.69 4.78
CA LEU A 127 -4.10 -1.66 4.06
C LEU A 127 -3.44 -1.05 2.81
N ASP A 128 -3.56 0.27 2.59
CA ASP A 128 -3.20 0.94 1.32
C ASP A 128 -1.73 0.74 0.92
N ALA A 129 -0.83 0.59 1.89
CA ALA A 129 0.60 0.36 1.66
C ALA A 129 0.93 -1.06 1.16
N LEU A 130 0.05 -2.04 1.34
CA LEU A 130 0.30 -3.46 1.07
C LEU A 130 0.10 -3.80 -0.42
N VAL A 131 0.86 -3.13 -1.29
CA VAL A 131 0.72 -3.22 -2.76
C VAL A 131 1.02 -4.62 -3.33
N LYS A 132 1.77 -5.45 -2.58
CA LYS A 132 2.14 -6.82 -2.97
C LYS A 132 1.24 -7.90 -2.36
N LEU A 133 0.19 -7.52 -1.62
CA LEU A 133 -0.65 -8.47 -0.92
C LEU A 133 -1.35 -9.42 -1.91
N GLN A 134 -1.13 -10.72 -1.73
CA GLN A 134 -1.66 -11.81 -2.55
C GLN A 134 -2.70 -12.64 -1.79
N VAL A 135 -2.48 -12.84 -0.48
CA VAL A 135 -3.33 -13.65 0.38
C VAL A 135 -3.78 -12.81 1.57
N LEU A 136 -5.11 -12.74 1.76
CA LEU A 136 -5.72 -12.08 2.91
C LEU A 136 -6.73 -13.01 3.58
N SER A 137 -6.43 -13.40 4.82
CA SER A 137 -7.34 -14.21 5.63
C SER A 137 -8.01 -13.36 6.70
N LEU A 138 -9.32 -13.14 6.57
CA LEU A 138 -10.16 -12.39 7.48
C LEU A 138 -11.32 -13.23 8.02
N GLY A 139 -11.23 -14.56 7.93
CA GLY A 139 -12.29 -15.44 8.43
C GLY A 139 -12.54 -15.30 9.95
N ASN A 140 -13.74 -15.65 10.41
CA ASN A 140 -14.20 -15.52 11.80
C ASN A 140 -13.95 -14.13 12.40
N ASN A 141 -14.33 -13.07 11.68
CA ASN A 141 -14.32 -11.69 12.16
C ASN A 141 -15.77 -11.15 12.25
N GLN A 142 -15.93 -9.84 12.43
CA GLN A 142 -17.21 -9.15 12.61
C GLN A 142 -17.54 -8.24 11.42
N ILE A 143 -17.07 -8.59 10.23
CA ILE A 143 -17.33 -7.81 9.01
C ILE A 143 -18.78 -8.07 8.61
N ASP A 144 -19.58 -7.01 8.48
CA ASP A 144 -21.00 -7.06 8.13
C ASP A 144 -21.31 -6.31 6.82
N ASN A 145 -20.48 -5.34 6.45
CA ASN A 145 -20.75 -4.45 5.33
C ASN A 145 -20.03 -4.88 4.04
N MET A 146 -20.80 -5.16 2.99
CA MET A 146 -20.27 -5.50 1.66
C MET A 146 -19.49 -4.35 1.01
N VAL A 147 -19.80 -3.09 1.35
CA VAL A 147 -19.09 -1.92 0.79
C VAL A 147 -17.60 -1.94 1.17
N ASN A 148 -17.26 -2.51 2.33
CA ASN A 148 -15.87 -2.66 2.76
C ASN A 148 -15.05 -3.57 1.83
N ILE A 149 -15.69 -4.42 1.03
CA ILE A 149 -15.01 -5.26 0.05
C ILE A 149 -14.56 -4.43 -1.15
N ILE A 150 -15.28 -3.37 -1.51
CA ILE A 150 -14.93 -2.51 -2.64
C ILE A 150 -13.55 -1.89 -2.42
N TYR A 151 -13.19 -1.59 -1.17
CA TYR A 151 -11.86 -1.16 -0.78
C TYR A 151 -10.77 -2.13 -1.26
N LEU A 152 -11.01 -3.45 -1.22
CA LEU A 152 -10.04 -4.45 -1.65
C LEU A 152 -9.75 -4.43 -3.17
N ARG A 153 -10.57 -3.75 -3.97
CA ARG A 153 -10.42 -3.68 -5.44
C ARG A 153 -9.13 -2.96 -5.89
N GLN A 154 -8.54 -2.16 -5.01
CA GLN A 154 -7.26 -1.51 -5.26
C GLN A 154 -6.08 -2.50 -5.28
N PHE A 155 -6.19 -3.64 -4.59
CA PHE A 155 -5.13 -4.64 -4.52
C PHE A 155 -5.10 -5.54 -5.77
N LYS A 156 -4.35 -5.11 -6.79
CA LYS A 156 -4.24 -5.84 -8.07
C LYS A 156 -3.54 -7.19 -7.96
N CYS A 157 -2.75 -7.39 -6.90
CA CYS A 157 -2.05 -8.64 -6.63
C CYS A 157 -2.87 -9.63 -5.81
N LEU A 158 -4.03 -9.25 -5.26
CA LEU A 158 -4.82 -10.12 -4.40
C LEU A 158 -5.37 -11.31 -5.21
N ARG A 159 -5.10 -12.53 -4.77
CA ARG A 159 -5.52 -13.79 -5.41
C ARG A 159 -6.38 -14.65 -4.51
N THR A 160 -6.16 -14.58 -3.20
CA THR A 160 -6.86 -15.40 -2.22
C THR A 160 -7.44 -14.52 -1.13
N LEU A 161 -8.75 -14.68 -0.88
CA LEU A 161 -9.48 -13.97 0.15
C LEU A 161 -10.33 -14.96 0.95
N SER A 162 -10.22 -14.92 2.28
CA SER A 162 -11.09 -15.67 3.18
C SER A 162 -11.89 -14.72 4.06
N LEU A 163 -13.22 -14.80 3.98
CA LEU A 163 -14.17 -14.07 4.82
C LEU A 163 -15.15 -15.03 5.51
N SER A 164 -14.94 -16.34 5.39
CA SER A 164 -15.72 -17.39 6.05
C SER A 164 -15.98 -17.07 7.54
N GLY A 165 -17.21 -17.25 8.01
CA GLY A 165 -17.56 -16.99 9.41
C GLY A 165 -17.75 -15.51 9.78
N ASN A 166 -17.71 -14.59 8.81
CA ASN A 166 -18.16 -13.20 9.00
C ASN A 166 -19.68 -13.07 8.74
N PRO A 167 -20.37 -12.11 9.39
CA PRO A 167 -21.76 -11.78 9.08
C PRO A 167 -22.06 -11.58 7.60
N ILE A 168 -21.13 -11.03 6.79
CA ILE A 168 -21.35 -10.84 5.35
C ILE A 168 -21.67 -12.14 4.60
N THR A 169 -21.17 -13.27 5.10
CA THR A 169 -21.35 -14.58 4.45
C THR A 169 -22.79 -15.08 4.50
N GLN A 170 -23.65 -14.47 5.32
CA GLN A 170 -25.07 -14.80 5.42
C GLN A 170 -25.90 -14.27 4.24
N ALA A 171 -25.38 -13.28 3.50
CA ALA A 171 -26.06 -12.75 2.35
C ALA A 171 -26.04 -13.73 1.17
N GLU A 172 -27.18 -13.95 0.53
CA GLU A 172 -27.32 -14.91 -0.59
C GLU A 172 -26.39 -14.59 -1.77
N ASP A 173 -26.22 -13.29 -2.04
CA ASP A 173 -25.42 -12.79 -3.15
C ASP A 173 -23.94 -12.58 -2.82
N TYR A 174 -23.51 -12.88 -1.59
CA TYR A 174 -22.14 -12.60 -1.13
C TYR A 174 -21.08 -13.07 -2.14
N LYS A 175 -21.11 -14.35 -2.54
CA LYS A 175 -20.10 -14.91 -3.45
C LYS A 175 -20.11 -14.22 -4.82
N ILE A 176 -21.30 -13.98 -5.35
CA ILE A 176 -21.50 -13.33 -6.66
C ILE A 176 -21.00 -11.88 -6.60
N PHE A 177 -21.30 -11.18 -5.51
CA PHE A 177 -20.82 -9.83 -5.24
C PHE A 177 -19.29 -9.79 -5.17
N ILE A 178 -18.64 -10.65 -4.37
CA ILE A 178 -17.17 -10.70 -4.30
C ILE A 178 -16.57 -10.91 -5.69
N CYS A 179 -17.09 -11.87 -6.47
CA CYS A 179 -16.60 -12.15 -7.81
C CYS A 179 -16.77 -10.98 -8.79
N ALA A 180 -17.83 -10.19 -8.66
CA ALA A 180 -18.05 -9.01 -9.50
C ALA A 180 -17.07 -7.88 -9.19
N TYR A 181 -16.87 -7.59 -7.90
CA TYR A 181 -16.07 -6.45 -7.46
C TYR A 181 -14.56 -6.75 -7.43
N LEU A 182 -14.17 -8.01 -7.23
CA LEU A 182 -12.78 -8.49 -7.22
C LEU A 182 -12.52 -9.48 -8.38
N PRO A 183 -12.33 -8.98 -9.62
CA PRO A 183 -12.23 -9.85 -10.81
C PRO A 183 -10.96 -10.71 -10.85
N ASP A 184 -9.87 -10.22 -10.25
CA ASP A 184 -8.56 -10.88 -10.22
C ASP A 184 -8.46 -11.99 -9.15
N LEU A 185 -9.51 -12.14 -8.33
CA LEU A 185 -9.57 -13.15 -7.29
C LEU A 185 -9.66 -14.55 -7.90
N VAL A 186 -8.90 -15.48 -7.35
CA VAL A 186 -8.82 -16.89 -7.77
C VAL A 186 -9.46 -17.80 -6.74
N TYR A 187 -9.22 -17.54 -5.45
CA TYR A 187 -9.74 -18.32 -4.34
C TYR A 187 -10.56 -17.45 -3.39
N LEU A 188 -11.77 -17.90 -3.08
CA LEU A 188 -12.66 -17.32 -2.08
C LEU A 188 -13.01 -18.39 -1.05
N ASP A 189 -12.78 -18.12 0.23
CA ASP A 189 -13.11 -19.03 1.34
C ASP A 189 -12.54 -20.45 1.14
N PHE A 190 -11.27 -20.52 0.72
CA PHE A 190 -10.53 -21.76 0.41
C PHE A 190 -11.13 -22.58 -0.74
N ARG A 191 -12.01 -22.00 -1.56
CA ARG A 191 -12.56 -22.61 -2.76
C ARG A 191 -12.14 -21.81 -3.98
N ARG A 192 -11.79 -22.51 -5.06
CA ARG A 192 -11.52 -21.88 -6.34
C ARG A 192 -12.82 -21.27 -6.89
N ILE A 193 -12.72 -20.08 -7.46
CA ILE A 193 -13.83 -19.44 -8.15
C ILE A 193 -13.99 -20.08 -9.53
N ASP A 194 -15.17 -20.62 -9.80
CA ASP A 194 -15.52 -21.22 -11.09
C ASP A 194 -15.92 -20.16 -12.12
N ASP A 195 -15.65 -20.42 -13.40
CA ASP A 195 -15.94 -19.50 -14.50
C ASP A 195 -17.45 -19.19 -14.62
N HIS A 196 -18.30 -20.17 -14.30
CA HIS A 196 -19.75 -19.96 -14.24
C HIS A 196 -20.14 -18.90 -13.19
N MET A 197 -19.48 -18.88 -12.04
CA MET A 197 -19.74 -17.89 -10.99
C MET A 197 -19.28 -16.49 -11.44
N LYS A 198 -18.15 -16.41 -12.15
CA LYS A 198 -17.69 -15.14 -12.77
C LYS A 198 -18.69 -14.61 -13.78
N TYR A 199 -19.21 -15.47 -14.65
CA TYR A 199 -20.22 -15.09 -15.64
C TYR A 199 -21.52 -14.58 -15.00
N LEU A 200 -22.02 -15.25 -13.97
CA LEU A 200 -23.19 -14.80 -13.21
C LEU A 200 -22.96 -13.45 -12.55
N ALA A 201 -21.77 -13.26 -11.97
CA ALA A 201 -21.39 -12.02 -11.31
C ALA A 201 -21.31 -10.84 -12.30
N GLU A 202 -20.68 -11.05 -13.46
CA GLU A 202 -20.59 -10.05 -14.51
C GLU A 202 -21.97 -9.68 -15.06
N THR A 203 -22.82 -10.67 -15.33
CA THR A 203 -24.18 -10.43 -15.85
C THR A 203 -25.04 -9.66 -14.84
N LYS A 204 -24.94 -10.00 -13.55
CA LYS A 204 -25.76 -9.38 -12.50
C LYS A 204 -25.34 -7.95 -12.20
N TYR A 205 -24.03 -7.67 -12.20
CA TYR A 205 -23.46 -6.37 -11.79
C TYR A 205 -22.86 -5.57 -12.95
N GLN A 206 -23.18 -5.91 -14.20
CA GLN A 206 -22.57 -5.35 -15.41
C GLN A 206 -22.51 -3.82 -15.38
N TYR A 207 -23.67 -3.16 -15.28
CA TYR A 207 -23.77 -1.70 -15.29
C TYR A 207 -22.97 -1.04 -14.16
N THR A 208 -23.10 -1.57 -12.94
CA THR A 208 -22.41 -1.03 -11.76
C THR A 208 -20.90 -1.18 -11.85
N ILE A 209 -20.40 -2.30 -12.38
CA ILE A 209 -18.96 -2.54 -12.53
C ILE A 209 -18.38 -1.70 -13.67
N ASP A 210 -19.11 -1.54 -14.78
CA ASP A 210 -18.67 -0.72 -15.92
C ASP A 210 -18.58 0.77 -15.54
N GLU A 211 -19.58 1.28 -14.81
CA GLU A 211 -19.52 2.64 -14.25
C GLU A 211 -18.31 2.81 -13.31
N LEU A 212 -18.09 1.84 -12.41
CA LEU A 212 -16.99 1.89 -11.45
C LEU A 212 -15.62 1.84 -12.14
N LYS A 213 -15.46 0.98 -13.16
CA LYS A 213 -14.26 0.92 -14.01
C LYS A 213 -14.00 2.25 -14.71
N HIS A 214 -15.04 2.88 -15.26
CA HIS A 214 -14.91 4.17 -15.91
C HIS A 214 -14.44 5.25 -14.92
N GLN A 215 -15.05 5.32 -13.73
CA GLN A 215 -14.65 6.27 -12.69
C GLN A 215 -13.21 6.06 -12.22
N GLU A 216 -12.76 4.81 -12.09
CA GLU A 216 -11.38 4.50 -11.75
C GLU A 216 -10.39 4.92 -12.85
N HIS A 217 -10.70 4.62 -14.12
CA HIS A 217 -9.87 5.06 -15.24
C HIS A 217 -9.73 6.57 -15.26
N VAL A 218 -10.84 7.30 -15.11
CA VAL A 218 -10.82 8.78 -15.04
C VAL A 218 -9.98 9.28 -13.86
N ARG A 219 -10.09 8.65 -12.68
CA ARG A 219 -9.26 9.00 -11.51
C ARG A 219 -7.78 8.74 -11.75
N GLN A 220 -7.45 7.60 -12.34
CA GLN A 220 -6.08 7.20 -12.64
C GLN A 220 -5.45 8.17 -13.65
N THR A 221 -6.13 8.47 -14.75
CA THR A 221 -5.65 9.44 -15.76
C THR A 221 -5.40 10.81 -15.15
N LYS A 222 -6.32 11.30 -14.29
CA LYS A 222 -6.11 12.59 -13.58
C LYS A 222 -4.90 12.59 -12.66
N LEU A 223 -4.64 11.46 -11.98
CA LEU A 223 -3.48 11.33 -11.11
C LEU A 223 -2.18 11.32 -11.93
N GLU A 224 -2.16 10.58 -13.03
CA GLU A 224 -1.03 10.51 -13.96
C GLU A 224 -0.75 11.87 -14.61
N GLU A 225 -1.77 12.59 -15.07
CA GLU A 225 -1.64 13.95 -15.59
C GLU A 225 -1.05 14.90 -14.55
N LYS A 226 -1.53 14.83 -13.30
CA LYS A 226 -1.02 15.66 -12.21
C LYS A 226 0.44 15.33 -11.87
N GLN A 227 0.79 14.03 -11.81
CA GLN A 227 2.15 13.58 -11.58
C GLN A 227 3.09 13.99 -12.72
N ALA A 228 2.66 13.86 -13.98
CA ALA A 228 3.43 14.30 -15.14
C ALA A 228 3.63 15.81 -15.15
N GLN A 229 2.60 16.59 -14.79
CA GLN A 229 2.71 18.04 -14.68
C GLN A 229 3.67 18.45 -13.56
N GLN A 230 3.64 17.75 -12.43
CA GLN A 230 4.53 18.02 -11.30
C GLN A 230 5.97 17.61 -11.61
N ALA A 231 6.21 16.45 -12.23
CA ALA A 231 7.52 16.00 -12.67
C ALA A 231 8.13 16.97 -13.70
N LYS A 232 7.31 17.44 -14.66
CA LYS A 232 7.74 18.46 -15.63
C LYS A 232 8.11 19.78 -14.96
N LEU A 233 7.35 20.21 -13.96
CA LEU A 233 7.67 21.40 -13.18
C LEU A 233 8.99 21.24 -12.41
N GLU A 234 9.22 20.08 -11.80
CA GLU A 234 10.47 19.76 -11.10
C GLU A 234 11.67 19.73 -12.07
N GLU A 235 11.50 19.14 -13.25
CA GLU A 235 12.51 19.16 -14.31
C GLU A 235 12.86 20.60 -14.70
N HIS A 236 11.85 21.45 -14.95
CA HIS A 236 12.11 22.85 -15.26
C HIS A 236 12.80 23.59 -14.11
N LYS A 237 12.46 23.29 -12.85
CA LYS A 237 13.14 23.86 -11.68
C LYS A 237 14.61 23.46 -11.64
N MET A 238 14.92 22.18 -11.87
CA MET A 238 16.29 21.67 -11.91
C MET A 238 17.12 22.29 -13.04
N ALA A 239 16.48 22.60 -14.17
CA ALA A 239 17.10 23.29 -15.29
C ALA A 239 17.06 24.84 -15.15
N PHE A 240 16.54 25.38 -14.04
CA PHE A 240 16.34 26.83 -13.84
C PHE A 240 15.51 27.51 -14.95
N VAL A 241 14.62 26.75 -15.57
CA VAL A 241 13.75 27.16 -16.69
C VAL A 241 12.27 27.14 -16.34
N GLU A 242 11.91 27.15 -15.05
CA GLU A 242 10.53 27.07 -14.57
C GLU A 242 9.59 28.15 -15.14
N HIS A 243 10.15 29.31 -15.51
CA HIS A 243 9.42 30.42 -16.10
C HIS A 243 9.73 30.66 -17.58
N LEU A 244 10.53 29.81 -18.23
CA LEU A 244 10.93 29.99 -19.62
C LEU A 244 9.91 29.49 -20.63
N ASN A 245 8.94 28.68 -20.20
CA ASN A 245 7.89 28.12 -21.06
C ASN A 245 6.64 29.03 -21.13
N GLY A 246 6.77 30.30 -20.79
CA GLY A 246 5.73 31.33 -20.80
C GLY A 246 6.26 32.69 -21.26
N SER A 247 5.45 33.75 -21.16
CA SER A 247 5.89 35.11 -21.46
C SER A 247 6.87 35.67 -20.43
N PHE A 248 7.04 35.02 -19.28
CA PHE A 248 7.79 35.56 -18.14
C PHE A 248 9.24 35.92 -18.46
N LEU A 249 9.95 35.16 -19.29
CA LEU A 249 11.30 35.55 -19.74
C LEU A 249 11.26 36.85 -20.55
N PHE A 250 10.31 36.98 -21.45
CA PHE A 250 10.10 38.18 -22.24
C PHE A 250 9.75 39.34 -21.30
N ASP A 251 8.75 39.17 -20.45
CA ASP A 251 8.31 40.18 -19.48
C ASP A 251 9.48 40.63 -18.58
N SER A 252 10.26 39.70 -18.03
CA SER A 252 11.43 40.00 -17.20
C SER A 252 12.53 40.76 -17.93
N MET A 253 12.78 40.48 -19.21
CA MET A 253 13.77 41.22 -20.01
C MET A 253 13.31 42.66 -20.31
N TYR A 254 12.02 42.86 -20.56
CA TYR A 254 11.47 44.18 -20.90
C TYR A 254 11.11 45.05 -19.68
N THR A 255 11.00 44.46 -18.48
CA THR A 255 10.67 45.20 -17.25
C THR A 255 11.79 46.17 -16.84
N GLU A 256 13.06 45.83 -17.08
CA GLU A 256 14.22 46.67 -16.74
C GLU A 256 14.69 47.57 -17.90
N ASP A 257 14.13 47.41 -19.10
CA ASP A 257 14.49 48.20 -20.28
C ASP A 257 13.65 49.50 -20.37
N MET A 258 14.21 50.59 -19.82
CA MET A 258 13.61 51.92 -19.89
C MET A 258 13.59 52.54 -21.30
N GLU A 259 14.39 52.05 -22.25
CA GLU A 259 14.39 52.54 -23.63
C GLU A 259 13.37 51.78 -24.50
N GLY A 260 13.26 50.45 -24.32
CA GLY A 260 12.23 49.62 -24.93
C GLY A 260 10.81 50.09 -24.60
N ASN A 261 10.58 50.52 -23.36
CA ASN A 261 9.31 51.11 -22.92
C ASN A 261 8.96 52.46 -23.59
N LYS A 262 9.94 53.18 -24.17
CA LYS A 262 9.68 54.40 -24.94
C LYS A 262 9.30 54.10 -26.40
N LEU A 263 9.74 52.95 -26.92
CA LEU A 263 9.45 52.49 -28.28
C LEU A 263 8.03 51.94 -28.41
N SER A 264 7.40 51.49 -27.33
CA SER A 264 6.00 51.01 -27.29
C SER A 264 4.97 52.11 -27.66
N CYS A 265 5.34 53.39 -27.55
CA CYS A 265 4.50 54.53 -27.92
C CYS A 265 4.42 54.76 -29.45
N LEU A 266 5.17 54.01 -30.26
CA LEU A 266 5.14 54.12 -31.72
C LEU A 266 4.01 53.25 -32.31
N PRO A 267 3.22 53.76 -33.28
CA PRO A 267 1.99 53.10 -33.77
C PRO A 267 2.15 51.67 -34.27
N ILE A 268 3.34 51.30 -34.74
CA ILE A 268 3.64 49.99 -35.36
C ILE A 268 4.25 49.01 -34.33
N VAL A 269 4.81 49.51 -33.23
CA VAL A 269 5.55 48.70 -32.26
C VAL A 269 4.62 48.00 -31.26
N GLY A 270 3.45 48.60 -30.98
CA GLY A 270 2.43 47.99 -30.11
C GLY A 270 1.94 46.63 -30.62
N GLU A 271 1.64 46.51 -31.91
CA GLU A 271 1.22 45.24 -32.54
C GLU A 271 2.34 44.18 -32.48
N LEU A 272 3.61 44.59 -32.63
CA LEU A 272 4.77 43.71 -32.53
C LEU A 272 4.97 43.17 -31.11
N LEU A 273 4.74 43.99 -30.08
CA LEU A 273 4.86 43.61 -28.67
C LEU A 273 3.72 42.67 -28.20
N GLU A 274 2.55 42.70 -28.83
CA GLU A 274 1.48 41.71 -28.56
C GLU A 274 1.77 40.35 -29.21
N VAL A 275 2.42 40.34 -30.37
CA VAL A 275 2.69 39.11 -31.13
C VAL A 275 3.96 38.39 -30.64
N TYR A 276 5.03 39.11 -30.28
CA TYR A 276 6.33 38.50 -29.94
C TYR A 276 6.34 37.57 -28.71
N PRO A 277 5.59 37.81 -27.62
CA PRO A 277 5.51 36.88 -26.49
C PRO A 277 4.98 35.50 -26.93
N SER A 278 4.09 35.46 -27.92
CA SER A 278 3.59 34.22 -28.51
C SER A 278 4.65 33.45 -29.30
N CYS A 279 5.64 34.16 -29.88
CA CYS A 279 6.79 33.57 -30.58
C CYS A 279 7.79 32.91 -29.62
N PHE A 280 8.00 33.47 -28.43
CA PHE A 280 8.87 32.88 -27.39
C PHE A 280 8.27 31.59 -26.81
N THR A 281 6.95 31.56 -26.63
CA THR A 281 6.23 30.36 -26.18
C THR A 281 6.17 29.26 -27.25
N THR A 282 6.10 29.61 -28.54
CA THR A 282 6.23 28.63 -29.63
C THR A 282 7.67 28.11 -29.78
N ALA A 283 8.70 28.95 -29.65
CA ALA A 283 10.09 28.49 -29.72
C ALA A 283 10.46 27.51 -28.60
N SER A 284 9.96 27.74 -27.38
CA SER A 284 10.08 26.78 -26.26
C SER A 284 9.36 25.45 -26.54
N SER A 285 8.22 25.49 -27.24
CA SER A 285 7.49 24.28 -27.67
C SER A 285 8.28 23.46 -28.70
N VAL A 286 9.06 24.11 -29.57
CA VAL A 286 9.93 23.44 -30.57
C VAL A 286 11.18 22.84 -29.91
N MET A 287 11.73 23.46 -28.86
CA MET A 287 12.83 22.88 -28.07
C MET A 287 12.41 21.62 -27.28
N ASN A 288 11.17 21.57 -26.78
CA ASN A 288 10.62 20.37 -26.13
C ASN A 288 10.41 19.18 -27.09
N LEU A 289 10.26 19.43 -28.40
CA LEU A 289 10.20 18.38 -29.43
C LEU A 289 11.60 17.81 -29.76
N LEU A 290 12.66 18.58 -29.56
CA LEU A 290 14.04 18.18 -29.83
C LEU A 290 14.69 17.40 -28.67
N SER A 291 14.17 17.51 -27.43
CA SER A 291 14.65 16.71 -26.29
C SER A 291 14.06 15.30 -26.25
N THR A 292 12.91 15.04 -26.89
CA THR A 292 12.31 13.70 -27.01
C THR A 292 12.94 12.81 -28.08
N THR A 293 13.91 13.30 -28.84
CA THR A 293 14.63 12.53 -29.88
C THR A 293 16.02 12.14 -29.42
N HIS A 294 16.14 11.39 -28.33
CA HIS A 294 17.31 10.56 -28.07
C HIS A 294 16.90 9.23 -27.42
N LEU A 295 16.37 8.34 -28.26
CA LEU A 295 16.51 6.90 -28.08
C LEU A 295 17.93 6.50 -28.52
N PRO A 296 18.54 5.56 -27.80
CA PRO A 296 18.74 4.24 -28.40
C PRO A 296 17.96 3.13 -27.68
#